data_AF-A0AAP5M4Z0-F1
#
_entry.id   AF-A0AAP5M4Z0-F1
#
_cell.length_a   1.000
_cell.length_b   1.000
_cell.length_c   1.000
_cell.angle_alpha   90.00
_cell.angle_beta   90.00
_cell.angle_gamma   90.00
#
_symmetry.space_group_name_H-M   'P 1'
#
loop_
_entity.id
_entity.type
_entity.pdbx_description
1 polymer ?
#
loop_
_entity_poly.entity_id
_entity_poly.type
_entity_poly.pdbx_seq_one_letter_code
_entity_poly.pdbx_strand_id
1 'polypeptide(L)'
;MSKLLQNMILFVLIVLPGYAATFVSTYWGINDFIALVAANRQFDALVKQGAGQRELFIIAHRENTHRINVGFDGTWILLGSILAGVGVQKMMRNSK
;
A
#
# COMPACT_ATOMS: atom_id res chain seq x y z
N MET A 1 22.07 -20.06 21.16
CA MET A 1 21.94 -18.80 20.40
C MET A 1 21.85 -17.66 21.41
N SER A 2 22.66 -16.60 21.30
CA SER A 2 22.56 -15.45 22.22
C SER A 2 21.30 -14.62 21.95
N LYS A 3 20.74 -13.95 22.98
CA LYS A 3 19.59 -13.03 22.84
C LYS A 3 19.88 -11.93 21.80
N LEU A 4 21.12 -11.45 21.76
CA LEU A 4 21.58 -10.47 20.77
C LEU A 4 21.43 -10.99 19.33
N LEU A 5 21.93 -12.21 19.07
CA LEU A 5 21.84 -12.82 17.74
C LEU A 5 20.38 -13.07 17.32
N GLN A 6 19.52 -13.48 18.24
CA GLN A 6 18.08 -13.62 17.96
C GLN A 6 17.43 -12.28 17.60
N ASN A 7 17.76 -11.21 18.32
CA ASN A 7 17.23 -9.88 18.05
C ASN A 7 17.73 -9.33 16.70
N MET A 8 18.98 -9.60 16.33
CA MET A 8 19.50 -9.24 15.00
C MET A 8 18.75 -9.98 13.88
N ILE A 9 18.51 -11.29 14.06
CA ILE A 9 17.76 -12.09 13.09
C ILE A 9 16.32 -11.56 12.94
N LEU A 10 15.63 -11.29 14.05
CA LEU A 10 14.29 -10.70 14.03
C LEU A 10 14.28 -9.33 13.34
N PHE A 11 15.27 -8.49 13.64
CA PHE A 11 15.34 -7.16 13.05
C PHE A 11 15.52 -7.23 11.53
N VAL A 12 16.48 -8.02 11.05
CA VAL A 12 16.83 -8.10 9.63
C VAL A 12 15.78 -8.82 8.80
N LEU A 13 15.16 -9.89 9.33
CA LEU A 13 14.24 -10.72 8.56
C LEU A 13 12.76 -10.32 8.69
N ILE A 14 12.38 -9.62 9.76
CA ILE A 14 10.97 -9.33 10.06
C ILE A 14 10.73 -7.83 10.16
N VAL A 15 11.46 -7.14 11.04
CA VAL A 15 11.19 -5.72 11.32
C VAL A 15 11.52 -4.85 10.12
N LEU A 16 12.74 -4.97 9.58
CA LEU A 16 13.21 -4.15 8.48
C LEU A 16 12.38 -4.41 7.20
N PRO A 17 12.12 -5.65 6.77
CA PRO A 17 11.26 -5.91 5.62
C PRO A 17 9.82 -5.45 5.83
N GLY A 18 9.28 -5.58 7.06
CA GLY A 18 7.94 -5.10 7.39
C GLY A 18 7.81 -3.60 7.20
N TYR A 19 8.73 -2.82 7.76
CA TYR A 19 8.77 -1.37 7.54
C TYR A 19 9.02 -1.01 6.08
N ALA A 20 9.93 -1.73 5.39
CA ALA A 20 10.19 -1.48 3.97
C ALA A 20 8.91 -1.67 3.13
N ALA A 21 8.17 -2.76 3.33
CA ALA A 21 6.90 -2.99 2.67
C ALA A 21 5.89 -1.88 2.98
N THR A 22 5.75 -1.50 4.26
CA THR A 22 4.86 -0.40 4.65
C THR A 22 5.20 0.92 3.96
N PHE A 23 6.47 1.34 3.98
CA PHE A 23 6.88 2.61 3.40
C PHE A 23 6.77 2.62 1.87
N VAL A 24 7.22 1.55 1.21
CA VAL A 24 7.14 1.43 -0.25
C VAL A 24 5.68 1.44 -0.71
N SER A 25 4.82 0.64 -0.07
CA SER A 25 3.39 0.61 -0.41
C SER A 25 2.65 1.88 -0.03
N THR A 26 3.06 2.59 1.04
CA THR A 26 2.50 3.91 1.35
C THR A 26 2.84 4.91 0.25
N TYR A 27 4.08 4.92 -0.22
CA TYR A 27 4.52 5.82 -1.29
C TYR A 27 3.73 5.55 -2.59
N TRP A 28 3.64 4.30 -3.03
CA TRP A 28 2.89 3.94 -4.23
C TRP A 28 1.38 4.13 -4.07
N GLY A 29 0.82 3.75 -2.91
CA GLY A 29 -0.60 3.90 -2.63
C GLY A 29 -1.05 5.35 -2.65
N ILE A 30 -0.22 6.30 -2.19
CA ILE A 30 -0.51 7.74 -2.31
C ILE A 30 -0.53 8.17 -3.78
N ASN A 31 0.47 7.76 -4.57
CA ASN A 31 0.55 8.12 -5.98
C ASN A 31 -0.62 7.57 -6.79
N ASP A 32 -0.97 6.30 -6.58
CA ASP A 32 -2.12 5.68 -7.23
C ASP A 32 -3.45 6.26 -6.75
N PHE A 33 -3.54 6.68 -5.48
CA PHE A 33 -4.73 7.36 -4.97
C PHE A 33 -4.94 8.73 -5.62
N ILE A 34 -3.86 9.50 -5.83
CA ILE A 34 -3.93 10.77 -6.56
C ILE A 34 -4.38 10.53 -8.01
N ALA A 35 -3.82 9.52 -8.69
CA ALA A 35 -4.21 9.15 -10.04
C ALA A 35 -5.68 8.68 -10.13
N LEU A 36 -6.14 7.92 -9.14
CA LEU A 36 -7.53 7.50 -9.00
C LEU A 36 -8.48 8.69 -8.91
N VAL A 37 -8.18 9.65 -8.03
CA VAL A 37 -9.00 10.86 -7.88
C VAL A 37 -9.03 11.69 -9.16
N ALA A 38 -7.90 11.77 -9.87
CA ALA A 38 -7.84 12.46 -11.16
C ALA A 38 -8.69 11.74 -12.23
N ALA A 39 -8.61 10.41 -12.33
CA ALA A 39 -9.40 9.62 -13.26
C ALA A 39 -10.91 9.75 -12.98
N ASN A 40 -11.30 9.72 -11.71
CA ASN A 40 -12.68 9.88 -11.29
C ASN A 40 -13.24 11.28 -11.66
N ARG A 41 -12.47 12.36 -11.42
CA ARG A 41 -12.85 13.71 -11.86
C ARG A 41 -12.98 13.85 -13.37
N GLN A 42 -12.13 13.16 -14.13
CA GLN A 42 -12.22 13.12 -15.59
C GLN A 42 -13.47 12.37 -16.08
N PHE A 43 -13.81 11.25 -15.43
CA PHE A 43 -15.06 10.52 -15.69
C PHE A 43 -16.26 11.46 -15.50
N ASP A 44 -16.35 12.16 -14.36
CA ASP A 44 -17.43 13.11 -14.07
C ASP A 44 -17.53 14.24 -15.09
N ALA A 45 -16.39 14.78 -15.53
CA ALA A 45 -16.35 15.82 -16.55
C ALA A 45 -16.88 15.32 -17.90
N LEU A 46 -16.51 14.11 -18.32
CA LEU A 46 -16.96 13.49 -19.56
C LEU A 46 -18.47 13.20 -19.53
N VAL A 47 -19.00 12.72 -18.40
CA VAL A 47 -20.44 12.53 -18.22
C VAL A 47 -21.18 13.86 -18.41
N LYS A 48 -20.70 14.94 -17.79
CA LYS A 48 -21.30 16.28 -17.92
C LYS A 48 -21.23 16.85 -19.33
N GLN A 49 -20.21 16.47 -20.11
CA GLN A 49 -20.04 16.89 -21.51
C GLN A 49 -20.88 16.06 -22.49
N GLY A 50 -21.59 15.03 -22.02
CA GLY A 50 -22.36 14.13 -22.90
C GLY A 50 -21.45 13.22 -23.73
N ALA A 51 -20.28 12.84 -23.20
CA ALA A 51 -19.33 11.96 -23.86
C ALA A 51 -19.96 10.62 -24.28
N GLY A 52 -19.43 10.05 -25.37
CA GLY A 52 -19.94 8.80 -25.91
C GLY A 52 -19.67 7.62 -24.97
N GLN A 53 -20.49 6.57 -25.07
CA GLN A 53 -20.36 5.37 -24.22
C GLN A 53 -18.96 4.74 -24.28
N ARG A 54 -18.29 4.80 -25.44
CA ARG A 54 -16.91 4.31 -25.60
C ARG A 54 -15.90 5.08 -24.75
N GLU A 55 -16.02 6.41 -24.69
CA GLU A 55 -15.12 7.27 -23.92
C GLU A 55 -15.31 7.03 -22.42
N LEU A 56 -16.57 6.97 -21.98
CA LEU A 56 -16.93 6.64 -20.59
C LEU A 56 -16.44 5.24 -20.19
N PHE A 57 -16.53 4.26 -21.09
CA PHE A 57 -16.02 2.91 -20.83
C PHE A 57 -14.49 2.89 -20.66
N ILE A 58 -13.75 3.57 -21.54
CA ILE A 58 -12.28 3.62 -21.47
C ILE A 58 -11.80 4.27 -20.17
N ILE A 59 -12.39 5.41 -19.79
CA ILE A 59 -11.96 6.12 -18.57
C ILE A 59 -12.38 5.38 -17.30
N ALA A 60 -13.55 4.73 -17.26
CA ALA A 60 -13.95 3.85 -16.16
C ALA A 60 -12.99 2.68 -15.96
N HIS A 61 -12.48 2.10 -17.06
CA HIS A 61 -11.47 1.04 -16.96
C HIS A 61 -10.16 1.53 -16.34
N ARG A 62 -9.69 2.72 -16.73
CA ARG A 62 -8.49 3.34 -16.12
C ARG A 62 -8.68 3.63 -14.63
N GLU A 63 -9.83 4.20 -14.26
CA GLU A 63 -10.18 4.40 -12.85
C GLU A 63 -10.12 3.08 -12.07
N ASN A 64 -10.72 2.02 -12.62
CA ASN A 64 -10.75 0.72 -11.95
C ASN A 64 -9.36 0.11 -11.74
N THR A 65 -8.43 0.30 -12.67
CA THR A 65 -7.02 -0.09 -12.48
C THR A 65 -6.42 0.60 -11.25
N HIS A 66 -6.60 1.92 -11.11
CA HIS A 66 -6.06 2.64 -9.94
C HIS A 66 -6.76 2.21 -8.64
N ARG A 67 -8.06 1.91 -8.65
CA ARG A 67 -8.76 1.38 -7.45
C ARG A 67 -8.14 0.08 -6.96
N ILE A 68 -7.82 -0.83 -7.88
CA ILE A 68 -7.20 -2.12 -7.56
C ILE A 68 -5.79 -1.89 -6.98
N ASN A 69 -4.99 -1.02 -7.60
CA ASN A 69 -3.65 -0.73 -7.10
C ASN A 69 -3.67 -0.13 -5.69
N VAL A 70 -4.51 0.90 -5.46
CA VAL A 70 -4.67 1.51 -4.12
C VAL A 70 -5.11 0.47 -3.09
N GLY A 71 -6.02 -0.43 -3.45
CA GLY A 71 -6.46 -1.51 -2.56
C GLY A 71 -5.33 -2.50 -2.23
N PHE A 72 -4.51 -2.84 -3.22
CA PHE A 72 -3.36 -3.72 -3.05
C PHE A 72 -2.28 -3.07 -2.16
N ASP A 73 -1.95 -1.81 -2.42
CA ASP A 73 -1.00 -1.05 -1.60
C ASP A 73 -1.52 -0.89 -0.16
N GLY A 74 -2.81 -0.57 0.01
CA GLY A 74 -3.45 -0.55 1.32
C GLY A 74 -3.30 -1.85 2.10
N THR A 75 -3.42 -2.99 1.40
CA THR A 75 -3.22 -4.32 2.00
C THR A 75 -1.77 -4.50 2.46
N TRP A 76 -0.79 -4.13 1.63
CA TRP A 76 0.63 -4.25 1.99
C TRP A 76 1.06 -3.31 3.09
N ILE A 77 0.50 -2.10 3.15
CA ILE A 77 0.71 -1.17 4.27
C ILE A 77 0.34 -1.85 5.59
N LEU A 78 -0.84 -2.47 5.66
CA LEU A 78 -1.33 -3.15 6.85
C LEU A 78 -0.47 -4.38 7.18
N LEU A 79 -0.21 -5.26 6.21
CA LEU A 79 0.60 -6.47 6.42
C LEU A 79 2.02 -6.15 6.87
N GLY A 80 2.68 -5.18 6.22
CA GLY A 80 4.02 -4.72 6.60
C GLY A 80 4.04 -4.15 8.03
N SER A 81 3.00 -3.38 8.39
CA SER A 81 2.89 -2.77 9.72
C SER A 81 2.71 -3.82 10.81
N ILE A 82 1.88 -4.84 10.56
CA ILE A 82 1.70 -5.98 11.46
C ILE A 82 3.02 -6.75 11.62
N LEU A 83 3.70 -7.04 10.50
CA LEU A 83 4.97 -7.77 10.51
C LEU A 83 6.02 -7.03 11.35
N ALA A 84 6.21 -5.74 11.10
CA ALA A 84 7.13 -4.89 11.85
C ALA A 84 6.75 -4.83 13.34
N GLY A 85 5.47 -4.61 13.64
CA GLY A 85 4.96 -4.53 15.01
C GLY A 85 5.19 -5.81 15.82
N VAL A 86 4.89 -6.98 15.25
CA VAL A 86 5.14 -8.28 15.88
C VAL A 86 6.63 -8.50 16.12
N GLY A 87 7.49 -8.16 15.15
CA GLY A 87 8.94 -8.26 15.29
C GLY A 87 9.48 -7.39 16.43
N VAL A 88 9.06 -6.13 16.49
CA VAL A 88 9.44 -5.19 17.57
C VAL A 88 8.94 -5.69 18.93
N GLN A 89 7.68 -6.14 19.01
CA GLN A 89 7.10 -6.69 20.24
C GLN A 89 7.93 -7.87 20.78
N LYS A 90 8.35 -8.78 19.90
CA LYS A 90 9.18 -9.93 20.28
C LYS A 90 10.57 -9.51 20.77
N MET A 91 11.21 -8.56 20.10
CA MET A 91 12.51 -8.02 20.52
C MET A 91 12.44 -7.38 21.92
N MET A 92 11.40 -6.57 22.18
CA MET A 92 11.19 -5.96 23.50
C MET A 92 10.99 -7.01 24.60
N ARG A 93 10.32 -8.12 24.30
CA ARG A 93 10.11 -9.21 25.27
C ARG A 93 11.40 -9.98 25.57
N ASN A 94 12.30 -10.12 24.60
CA ASN A 94 13.59 -10.79 24.80
C ASN A 94 14.58 -9.96 25.63
N SER A 95 14.43 -8.63 25.63
CA SER A 95 15.27 -7.71 26.41
C SER A 95 14.89 -7.62 27.90
N LYS A 96 13.75 -8.21 28.29
CA LYS A 96 13.41 -8.49 29.69
C LYS A 96 14.06 -9.81 30.13
#